data_AF-A0A1D2RE43-F1
#
_entry.id   AF-A0A1D2RE43-F1
#
_cell.length_a   1.000
_cell.length_b   1.000
_cell.length_c   1.000
_cell.angle_alpha   90.00
_cell.angle_beta   90.00
_cell.angle_gamma   90.00
#
_symmetry.space_group_name_H-M   'P 1'
#
loop_
_entity.id
_entity.type
_entity.pdbx_description
1 polymer ?
#
loop_
_entity_poly.entity_id
_entity_poly.type
_entity_poly.pdbx_seq_one_letter_code
_entity_poly.pdbx_strand_id
1 'polypeptide(L)'
;MKNKELVDDWIKRAKSNMERLKAGRISQDVLYEDLCFDAQQCVEKSLKSLLVSLDVEFPWKHDIDVLFDLISKTGIEIPDNLKGAVILTRYAVHTRYPGLAEPVSEEDYQEALKLAETVFNWVNSIIPGYEDKIDEAVKQADVVEEEK
;
A
#
# COMPACT_ATOMS: atom_id res chain seq x y z
N MET A 1 -8.71 14.68 -14.46
CA MET A 1 -7.99 13.39 -14.54
C MET A 1 -8.84 12.40 -15.32
N LYS A 2 -8.26 11.66 -16.27
CA LYS A 2 -8.95 10.53 -16.91
C LYS A 2 -9.18 9.41 -15.88
N ASN A 3 -10.21 8.59 -16.04
CA ASN A 3 -10.47 7.42 -15.19
C ASN A 3 -10.61 7.73 -13.68
N LYS A 4 -11.04 8.94 -13.31
CA LYS A 4 -11.09 9.39 -11.91
C LYS A 4 -11.81 8.41 -10.98
N GLU A 5 -12.97 7.89 -11.37
CA GLU A 5 -13.72 6.92 -10.56
C GLU A 5 -12.94 5.62 -10.33
N LEU A 6 -12.26 5.12 -11.37
CA LEU A 6 -11.44 3.92 -11.28
C LEU A 6 -10.22 4.16 -10.37
N VAL A 7 -9.58 5.33 -10.46
CA VAL A 7 -8.49 5.73 -9.55
C VAL A 7 -9.00 5.74 -8.11
N ASP A 8 -10.15 6.37 -7.86
CA ASP A 8 -10.79 6.43 -6.54
C ASP A 8 -11.07 5.02 -5.97
N ASP A 9 -11.55 4.09 -6.81
CA ASP A 9 -11.79 2.69 -6.42
C ASP A 9 -10.52 1.93 -6.04
N TRP A 10 -9.43 2.12 -6.79
CA TRP A 10 -8.14 1.53 -6.46
C TRP A 10 -7.59 2.06 -5.13
N ILE A 11 -7.63 3.39 -4.93
CA ILE A 11 -7.16 3.99 -3.68
C ILE A 11 -8.03 3.55 -2.50
N LYS A 12 -9.36 3.46 -2.67
CA LYS A 12 -10.26 2.96 -1.63
C LYS A 12 -9.87 1.55 -1.19
N ARG A 13 -9.51 0.67 -2.14
CA ARG A 13 -9.02 -0.69 -1.82
C ARG A 13 -7.66 -0.65 -1.14
N ALA A 14 -6.72 0.18 -1.61
CA ALA A 14 -5.42 0.35 -0.97
C ALA A 14 -5.55 0.84 0.48
N LYS A 15 -6.42 1.83 0.72
CA LYS A 15 -6.74 2.34 2.06
C LYS A 15 -7.35 1.25 2.94
N SER A 16 -8.27 0.46 2.42
CA SER A 16 -8.83 -0.67 3.19
C SER A 16 -7.78 -1.67 3.64
N ASN A 17 -6.76 -1.96 2.81
CA ASN A 17 -5.62 -2.77 3.22
C ASN A 17 -4.77 -2.07 4.30
N MET A 18 -4.50 -0.77 4.13
CA MET A 18 -3.77 0.04 5.11
C MET A 18 -4.46 0.08 6.48
N GLU A 19 -5.77 0.25 6.54
CA GLU A 19 -6.51 0.29 7.82
C GLU A 19 -6.41 -1.05 8.57
N ARG A 20 -6.53 -2.18 7.87
CA ARG A 20 -6.35 -3.50 8.50
C ARG A 20 -4.91 -3.72 8.96
N LEU A 21 -3.95 -3.30 8.14
CA LEU A 21 -2.53 -3.35 8.46
C LEU A 21 -2.24 -2.53 9.73
N LYS A 22 -2.75 -1.29 9.83
CA LYS A 22 -2.58 -0.39 10.97
C LYS A 22 -3.28 -0.88 12.25
N ALA A 23 -4.40 -1.58 12.12
CA ALA A 23 -5.05 -2.22 13.26
C ALA A 23 -4.14 -3.27 13.94
N GLY A 24 -3.16 -3.80 13.20
CA GLY A 24 -2.17 -4.73 13.71
C GLY A 24 -2.80 -6.03 14.23
N ARG A 25 -2.12 -6.66 15.18
CA ARG A 25 -2.53 -7.96 15.75
C ARG A 25 -3.64 -7.79 16.79
N ILE A 26 -4.86 -7.52 16.33
CA ILE A 26 -6.03 -7.31 17.21
C ILE A 26 -6.44 -8.54 18.04
N SER A 27 -5.96 -9.73 17.66
CA SER A 27 -6.04 -10.96 18.46
C SER A 27 -4.81 -11.83 18.21
N GLN A 28 -4.60 -12.87 19.02
CA GLN A 28 -3.50 -13.83 18.81
C GLN A 28 -3.64 -14.65 17.52
N ASP A 29 -4.86 -14.72 16.96
CA ASP A 29 -5.15 -15.50 15.75
C ASP A 29 -4.87 -14.72 14.46
N VAL A 30 -4.66 -13.41 14.54
CA VAL A 30 -4.20 -12.60 13.40
C VAL A 30 -2.71 -12.84 13.24
N LEU A 31 -2.30 -13.33 12.08
CA LEU A 31 -0.90 -13.66 11.80
C LEU A 31 -0.17 -12.45 11.18
N TYR A 32 1.14 -12.34 11.43
CA TYR A 32 1.95 -11.30 10.79
C TYR A 32 2.06 -11.51 9.29
N GLU A 33 1.96 -12.75 8.84
CA GLU A 33 1.86 -13.15 7.44
C GLU A 33 0.68 -12.47 6.75
N ASP A 34 -0.49 -12.42 7.39
CA ASP A 34 -1.70 -11.79 6.86
C ASP A 34 -1.58 -10.27 6.84
N LEU A 35 -0.98 -9.69 7.89
CA LEU A 35 -0.70 -8.26 7.95
C LEU A 35 0.32 -7.86 6.87
N CYS A 36 1.40 -8.61 6.69
CA CYS A 36 2.38 -8.36 5.64
C CYS A 36 1.81 -8.56 4.23
N PHE A 37 0.85 -9.47 4.06
CA PHE A 37 0.07 -9.59 2.84
C PHE A 37 -0.78 -8.32 2.60
N ASP A 38 -1.41 -7.77 3.64
CA ASP A 38 -2.11 -6.50 3.54
C ASP A 38 -1.17 -5.33 3.19
N ALA A 39 0.07 -5.31 3.71
CA ALA A 39 1.09 -4.34 3.32
C ALA A 39 1.43 -4.43 1.82
N GLN A 40 1.71 -5.63 1.32
CA GLN A 40 1.95 -5.86 -0.11
C GLN A 40 0.77 -5.38 -0.96
N GLN A 41 -0.45 -5.74 -0.54
CA GLN A 41 -1.66 -5.40 -1.28
C GLN A 41 -1.94 -3.90 -1.27
N CYS A 42 -1.64 -3.20 -0.17
CA CYS A 42 -1.74 -1.75 -0.10
C CYS A 42 -0.82 -1.10 -1.14
N VAL A 43 0.47 -1.45 -1.11
CA VAL A 43 1.49 -0.92 -2.04
C VAL A 43 1.08 -1.16 -3.48
N GLU A 44 0.74 -2.39 -3.84
CA GLU A 44 0.38 -2.73 -5.21
C GLU A 44 -0.82 -1.91 -5.72
N LYS A 45 -1.87 -1.79 -4.91
CA LYS A 45 -3.09 -1.06 -5.29
C LYS A 45 -2.84 0.43 -5.41
N SER A 46 -1.98 1.01 -4.57
CA SER A 46 -1.52 2.39 -4.70
C SER A 46 -0.74 2.60 -5.99
N LEU A 47 0.25 1.76 -6.29
CA LEU A 47 1.03 1.92 -7.53
C LEU A 47 0.13 1.74 -8.78
N LYS A 48 -0.82 0.82 -8.73
CA LYS A 48 -1.81 0.64 -9.80
C LYS A 48 -2.75 1.85 -9.94
N SER A 49 -3.18 2.49 -8.85
CA SER A 49 -3.98 3.71 -8.94
C SER A 49 -3.22 4.83 -9.65
N LEU A 50 -1.92 4.98 -9.35
CA LEU A 50 -1.05 5.93 -10.04
C LEU A 50 -0.95 5.60 -11.54
N LEU A 51 -0.69 4.35 -11.91
CA LEU A 51 -0.62 3.93 -13.32
C LEU A 51 -1.94 4.17 -14.08
N VAL A 52 -3.10 3.89 -13.45
CA VAL A 52 -4.41 4.22 -14.02
C VAL A 52 -4.56 5.73 -14.23
N SER A 53 -4.11 6.55 -13.28
CA SER A 53 -4.18 8.01 -13.40
C SER A 53 -3.33 8.57 -14.55
N LEU A 54 -2.28 7.82 -14.91
CA LEU A 54 -1.34 8.12 -15.99
C LEU A 54 -1.74 7.47 -17.32
N ASP A 55 -2.87 6.76 -17.38
CA ASP A 55 -3.35 6.04 -18.58
C ASP A 55 -2.35 4.95 -19.05
N VAL A 56 -1.65 4.30 -18.10
CA VAL A 56 -0.65 3.25 -18.34
C VAL A 56 -1.22 1.87 -17.98
N GLU A 57 -1.19 0.95 -18.94
CA GLU A 57 -1.55 -0.45 -18.71
C GLU A 57 -0.48 -1.18 -17.90
N PHE A 58 -0.92 -2.12 -17.06
CA PHE A 58 -0.03 -2.95 -16.24
C PHE A 58 -0.46 -4.42 -16.27
N PRO A 59 0.48 -5.36 -16.05
CA PRO A 59 0.15 -6.77 -15.96
C PRO A 59 -0.62 -7.08 -14.67
N TRP A 60 -1.50 -8.09 -14.73
CA TRP A 60 -2.21 -8.62 -13.56
C TRP A 60 -1.33 -9.58 -12.74
N LYS A 61 -0.11 -9.16 -12.43
CA LYS A 61 0.85 -9.87 -11.57
C LYS A 61 1.12 -9.04 -10.32
N HIS A 62 1.38 -9.70 -9.20
CA HIS A 62 1.61 -9.08 -7.89
C HIS A 62 3.09 -8.72 -7.68
N ASP A 63 3.69 -8.01 -8.64
CA ASP A 63 5.13 -7.71 -8.66
C ASP A 63 5.35 -6.19 -8.55
N ILE A 64 5.88 -5.75 -7.41
CA ILE A 64 6.09 -4.33 -7.10
C ILE A 64 7.21 -3.74 -7.97
N ASP A 65 8.24 -4.54 -8.29
CA ASP A 65 9.37 -4.08 -9.10
C ASP A 65 8.91 -3.70 -10.51
N VAL A 66 8.07 -4.56 -11.10
CA VAL A 66 7.44 -4.30 -12.40
C VAL A 66 6.60 -3.01 -12.39
N LEU A 67 5.89 -2.72 -11.29
CA LEU A 67 5.08 -1.50 -11.19
C LEU A 67 5.95 -0.24 -11.07
N PHE A 68 7.04 -0.29 -10.29
CA PHE A 68 8.01 0.81 -10.24
C PHE A 68 8.69 1.03 -11.60
N ASP A 69 9.04 -0.04 -12.30
CA ASP A 69 9.58 0.02 -13.67
C ASP A 69 8.62 0.70 -14.66
N LEU A 70 7.31 0.46 -14.53
CA LEU A 70 6.31 1.13 -15.36
C LEU A 70 6.16 2.61 -15.01
N ILE A 71 6.16 2.96 -13.71
CA ILE A 71 6.05 4.36 -13.27
C ILE A 71 7.28 5.17 -13.68
N SER A 72 8.49 4.62 -13.53
CA SER A 72 9.71 5.32 -13.92
C SER A 72 9.74 5.68 -15.42
N LYS A 73 9.15 4.82 -16.28
CA LYS A 73 9.00 5.07 -17.72
C LYS A 73 8.05 6.21 -18.05
N THR A 74 7.21 6.65 -17.13
CA THR A 74 6.35 7.84 -17.32
C THR A 74 7.08 9.15 -17.01
N GLY A 75 8.34 9.09 -16.57
CA GLY A 75 9.13 10.26 -16.18
C GLY A 75 8.93 10.69 -14.72
N ILE A 76 8.17 9.93 -13.92
CA ILE A 76 8.07 10.16 -12.48
C ILE A 76 9.30 9.57 -11.80
N GLU A 77 10.02 10.38 -11.04
CA GLU A 77 11.15 9.93 -10.24
C GLU A 77 10.64 9.22 -8.97
N ILE A 78 11.17 8.00 -8.74
CA ILE A 78 10.81 7.20 -7.56
C ILE A 78 11.88 7.43 -6.49
N PRO A 79 11.51 8.00 -5.32
CA PRO A 79 12.44 8.19 -4.21
C PRO A 79 13.13 6.90 -3.76
N ASP A 80 14.41 6.99 -3.42
CA ASP A 80 15.22 5.82 -3.02
C ASP A 80 14.65 5.07 -1.82
N ASN A 81 14.04 5.78 -0.88
CA ASN A 81 13.40 5.18 0.31
C ASN A 81 12.17 4.32 -0.02
N LEU A 82 11.61 4.40 -1.23
CA LEU A 82 10.49 3.55 -1.67
C LEU A 82 10.95 2.25 -2.32
N LYS A 83 12.18 2.21 -2.84
CA LYS A 83 12.70 1.03 -3.57
C LYS A 83 12.72 -0.23 -2.70
N GLY A 84 12.84 -0.07 -1.38
CA GLY A 84 12.72 -1.17 -0.42
C GLY A 84 11.38 -1.92 -0.47
N ALA A 85 10.31 -1.29 -0.97
CA ALA A 85 8.98 -1.91 -1.04
C ALA A 85 8.93 -3.15 -1.96
N VAL A 86 9.91 -3.33 -2.84
CA VAL A 86 10.03 -4.54 -3.68
C VAL A 86 10.05 -5.82 -2.85
N ILE A 87 10.62 -5.78 -1.63
CA ILE A 87 10.67 -6.92 -0.71
C ILE A 87 9.28 -7.46 -0.37
N LEU A 88 8.25 -6.60 -0.38
CA LEU A 88 6.88 -6.97 -0.01
C LEU A 88 6.26 -7.94 -1.01
N THR A 89 6.77 -8.02 -2.24
CA THR A 89 6.36 -8.99 -3.26
C THR A 89 6.40 -10.43 -2.71
N ARG A 90 7.35 -10.73 -1.80
CA ARG A 90 7.46 -12.06 -1.18
C ARG A 90 6.20 -12.47 -0.40
N TYR A 91 5.51 -11.49 0.19
CA TYR A 91 4.31 -11.71 1.01
C TYR A 91 3.07 -12.01 0.16
N ALA A 92 3.09 -11.72 -1.14
CA ALA A 92 2.02 -12.11 -2.05
C ALA A 92 1.96 -13.62 -2.31
N VAL A 93 3.03 -14.37 -2.02
CA VAL A 93 3.13 -15.79 -2.42
C VAL A 93 3.63 -16.66 -1.28
N HIS A 94 4.79 -16.35 -0.71
CA HIS A 94 5.54 -17.29 0.12
C HIS A 94 4.98 -17.47 1.53
N THR A 95 4.37 -16.44 2.10
CA THR A 95 3.82 -16.49 3.46
C THR A 95 2.42 -17.10 3.55
N ARG A 96 1.77 -17.38 2.42
CA ARG A 96 0.41 -17.92 2.38
C ARG A 96 0.33 -19.44 2.52
N TYR A 97 1.46 -20.14 2.41
CA TYR A 97 1.50 -21.60 2.46
C TYR A 97 2.44 -22.05 3.58
N PRO A 98 1.92 -22.73 4.61
CA PRO A 98 2.74 -23.25 5.69
C PRO A 98 3.92 -24.09 5.17
N GLY A 99 5.12 -23.82 5.68
CA GLY A 99 6.34 -24.56 5.36
C GLY A 99 7.11 -24.11 4.11
N LEU A 100 6.68 -23.05 3.41
CA LEU A 100 7.42 -22.49 2.27
C LEU A 100 8.33 -21.30 2.63
N ALA A 101 8.18 -20.73 3.82
CA ALA A 101 8.96 -19.60 4.29
C ALA A 101 9.22 -19.69 5.80
N GLU A 102 10.22 -18.95 6.28
CA GLU A 102 10.38 -18.70 7.71
C GLU A 102 9.16 -17.91 8.23
N PRO A 103 8.75 -18.15 9.50
CA PRO A 103 7.68 -17.38 10.12
C PRO A 103 7.98 -15.87 10.09
N VAL A 104 6.96 -15.06 9.87
CA VAL A 104 7.11 -13.60 9.86
C VAL A 104 7.22 -13.09 11.28
N SER A 105 8.25 -12.27 11.55
CA SER A 105 8.44 -11.64 12.86
C SER A 105 7.60 -10.36 13.03
N GLU A 106 7.48 -9.87 14.27
CA GLU A 106 6.90 -8.54 14.51
C GLU A 106 7.75 -7.45 13.83
N GLU A 107 9.08 -7.60 13.83
CA GLU A 107 10.01 -6.68 13.19
C GLU A 107 9.78 -6.60 11.67
N ASP A 108 9.60 -7.75 11.01
CA ASP A 108 9.24 -7.83 9.59
C ASP A 108 7.92 -7.11 9.29
N TYR A 109 6.93 -7.29 10.17
CA TYR A 109 5.63 -6.61 10.08
C TYR A 109 5.77 -5.09 10.21
N GLN A 110 6.53 -4.60 11.19
CA GLN A 110 6.75 -3.17 11.41
C GLN A 110 7.47 -2.52 10.21
N GLU A 111 8.45 -3.22 9.62
CA GLU A 111 9.11 -2.77 8.40
C GLU A 111 8.12 -2.74 7.22
N ALA A 112 7.29 -3.77 7.08
CA ALA A 112 6.29 -3.83 6.03
C ALA A 112 5.23 -2.71 6.14
N LEU A 113 4.77 -2.42 7.36
CA LEU A 113 3.88 -1.30 7.66
C LEU A 113 4.50 0.04 7.24
N LYS A 114 5.74 0.29 7.63
CA LYS A 114 6.46 1.52 7.29
C LYS A 114 6.60 1.70 5.78
N LEU A 115 6.98 0.64 5.06
CA LEU A 115 7.11 0.68 3.60
C LEU A 115 5.75 0.94 2.93
N ALA A 116 4.70 0.25 3.37
CA ALA A 116 3.35 0.45 2.85
C ALA A 116 2.86 1.88 3.05
N GLU A 117 3.06 2.46 4.23
CA GLU A 117 2.65 3.82 4.53
C GLU A 117 3.41 4.84 3.68
N THR A 118 4.72 4.66 3.54
CA THR A 118 5.57 5.56 2.75
C THR A 118 5.15 5.56 1.28
N VAL A 119 4.91 4.38 0.68
CA VAL A 119 4.45 4.30 -0.72
C VAL A 119 3.02 4.84 -0.88
N PHE A 120 2.11 4.50 0.03
CA PHE A 120 0.72 4.97 -0.01
C PHE A 120 0.66 6.50 0.00
N ASN A 121 1.41 7.13 0.90
CA ASN A 121 1.47 8.59 1.03
C ASN A 121 2.11 9.23 -0.20
N TRP A 122 3.22 8.67 -0.71
CA TRP A 122 3.87 9.17 -1.92
C TRP A 122 2.94 9.12 -3.14
N VAL A 123 2.26 7.99 -3.38
CA VAL A 123 1.28 7.88 -4.48
C VAL A 123 0.20 8.94 -4.38
N ASN A 124 -0.39 9.12 -3.19
CA ASN A 124 -1.47 10.08 -2.99
C ASN A 124 -1.01 11.53 -3.13
N SER A 125 0.26 11.84 -2.86
CA SER A 125 0.83 13.17 -3.12
C SER A 125 1.00 13.49 -4.61
N ILE A 126 1.03 12.47 -5.47
CA ILE A 126 1.15 12.67 -6.92
C ILE A 126 -0.21 12.80 -7.59
N ILE A 127 -1.23 12.11 -7.09
CA ILE A 127 -2.56 12.08 -7.70
C ILE A 127 -3.32 13.38 -7.36
N PRO A 128 -3.62 14.25 -8.35
CA PRO A 128 -4.25 15.54 -8.09
C PRO A 128 -5.63 15.41 -7.43
N GLY A 129 -5.87 16.17 -6.35
CA GLY A 129 -7.15 16.21 -5.62
C GLY A 129 -7.33 15.12 -4.56
N TYR A 130 -6.28 14.38 -4.19
CA TYR A 130 -6.28 13.49 -3.02
C TYR A 130 -5.71 14.16 -1.75
N GLU A 131 -4.92 15.23 -1.91
CA GLU A 131 -4.38 16.06 -0.81
C GLU A 131 -5.49 16.58 0.12
N ASP A 132 -6.60 17.05 -0.45
CA ASP A 132 -7.75 17.58 0.30
C ASP A 132 -8.43 16.55 1.22
N LYS A 133 -8.27 15.25 0.94
CA LYS A 133 -8.96 14.17 1.69
C LYS A 133 -8.14 13.56 2.81
N ILE A 134 -6.81 13.69 2.78
CA ILE A 134 -5.95 13.27 3.89
C ILE A 134 -6.19 14.22 5.08
N ASP A 135 -6.24 15.52 4.82
CA ASP A 135 -6.52 16.53 5.85
C ASP A 135 -7.92 16.40 6.45
N GLU A 136 -8.95 16.05 5.67
CA GLU A 136 -10.29 15.79 6.21
C GLU A 136 -10.36 14.51 7.06
N ALA A 137 -9.67 13.44 6.65
CA ALA A 137 -9.67 12.18 7.39
C ALA A 137 -8.88 12.26 8.70
N VAL A 138 -7.75 12.98 8.70
CA VAL A 138 -6.96 13.24 9.92
C VAL A 138 -7.75 14.14 10.88
N LYS A 139 -8.36 15.22 10.38
CA LYS A 139 -9.25 16.08 11.20
C LYS A 139 -10.44 15.33 11.79
N GLN A 140 -11.01 14.35 11.08
CA GLN A 140 -12.10 13.52 11.63
C GLN A 140 -11.60 12.49 12.65
N ALA A 141 -10.37 11.99 12.53
CA ALA A 141 -9.79 11.07 13.50
C ALA A 141 -9.41 11.77 14.82
N ASP A 142 -8.84 12.98 14.75
CA ASP A 142 -8.49 13.78 15.93
C ASP A 142 -9.73 14.18 16.76
N VAL A 143 -10.86 14.42 16.10
CA VAL A 143 -12.15 14.73 16.77
C VAL A 143 -12.70 13.53 17.55
N VAL A 144 -12.38 12.29 17.16
CA VAL A 144 -12.88 11.08 17.82
C VAL A 144 -12.01 10.67 19.02
N GLU A 145 -10.74 11.09 19.07
CA GLU A 145 -9.87 10.87 20.22
C GLU A 145 -10.09 11.89 21.36
N GLU A 146 -10.59 13.10 21.08
CA GLU A 146 -10.92 14.10 22.11
C GLU A 146 -12.25 13.84 22.85
N GLU A 147 -13.09 12.91 22.38
CA GLU A 147 -14.38 12.56 23.00
C GLU A 147 -14.36 11.26 23.84
N LYS A 148 -13.18 10.71 24.17
CA LYS A 148 -13.02 9.55 25.08
C LYS A 148 -12.26 9.89 26.36
#